data_AF-A0A1J5Q4V0-F1
#
_entry.id   AF-A0A1J5Q4V0-F1
#
_cell.length_a   1.000
_cell.length_b   1.000
_cell.length_c   1.000
_cell.angle_alpha   90.00
_cell.angle_beta   90.00
_cell.angle_gamma   90.00
#
_symmetry.space_group_name_H-M   'P 1'
#
loop_
_entity.id
_entity.type
_entity.pdbx_description
1 polymer ?
#
loop_
_entity_poly.entity_id
_entity_poly.type
_entity_poly.pdbx_seq_one_letter_code
_entity_poly.pdbx_strand_id
1 'polypeptide(L)'
;MLAAAKVVASAGKVGVVGFCWGGSVAYLAAIRAGLPAVSYYGGSNVRFAGEKAKAPLQFHYGLRDANISEADREAVRAANPSAEFYVYDAGHGFNCDARASFDAPSARLAGERALAFFAKHLG
;
A
#
# COMPACT_ATOMS: atom_id res chain seq x y z
N MET A 1 -2.00 15.67 -1.21
CA MET A 1 -2.74 14.70 -0.36
C MET A 1 -3.71 15.38 0.61
N LEU A 2 -3.24 16.19 1.57
CA LEU A 2 -4.13 16.85 2.55
C LEU A 2 -5.18 17.76 1.90
N ALA A 3 -4.83 18.48 0.82
CA ALA A 3 -5.78 19.31 0.07
C ALA A 3 -6.88 18.47 -0.59
N ALA A 4 -6.52 17.39 -1.30
CA ALA A 4 -7.49 16.48 -1.91
C ALA A 4 -8.41 15.84 -0.86
N ALA A 5 -7.86 15.36 0.25
CA ALA A 5 -8.65 14.79 1.35
C ALA A 5 -9.65 15.79 1.94
N LYS A 6 -9.28 17.07 2.09
CA LYS A 6 -10.20 18.11 2.56
C LYS A 6 -11.33 18.40 1.58
N VAL A 7 -11.06 18.38 0.28
CA VAL A 7 -12.07 18.64 -0.76
C VAL A 7 -13.11 17.52 -0.82
N VAL A 8 -12.69 16.26 -0.65
CA VAL A 8 -13.60 15.11 -0.71
C VAL A 8 -14.17 14.69 0.64
N ALA A 9 -13.77 15.33 1.75
CA ALA A 9 -14.24 14.98 3.08
C ALA A 9 -15.78 15.08 3.22
N SER A 10 -16.41 15.98 2.46
CA SER A 10 -17.88 16.11 2.41
C SER A 10 -18.58 14.94 1.71
N ALA A 11 -17.85 14.09 0.99
CA ALA A 11 -18.40 12.93 0.27
C ALA A 11 -18.38 11.62 1.08
N GLY A 12 -17.84 11.63 2.31
CA GLY A 12 -17.81 10.47 3.21
C GLY A 12 -16.41 10.12 3.71
N LYS A 13 -16.23 8.88 4.18
CA LYS A 13 -14.93 8.38 4.64
C LYS A 13 -14.00 8.19 3.43
N VAL A 14 -12.75 8.64 3.59
CA VAL A 14 -11.74 8.63 2.52
C VAL A 14 -10.63 7.66 2.88
N GLY A 15 -10.27 6.78 1.94
CA GLY A 15 -9.06 5.97 1.98
C GLY A 15 -8.15 6.26 0.80
N VAL A 16 -6.93 5.74 0.85
CA VAL A 16 -5.90 5.99 -0.16
C VAL A 16 -5.36 4.68 -0.68
N VAL A 17 -5.34 4.50 -2.00
CA VAL A 17 -4.59 3.42 -2.65
C VAL A 17 -3.52 4.01 -3.54
N GLY A 18 -2.35 3.38 -3.59
CA GLY A 18 -1.28 3.82 -4.46
C GLY A 18 -0.35 2.70 -4.90
N PHE A 19 0.24 2.87 -6.08
CA PHE A 19 1.12 1.90 -6.73
C PHE A 19 2.50 2.50 -6.99
N CYS A 20 3.57 1.72 -6.81
CA CYS A 20 4.96 2.15 -6.98
C CYS A 20 5.25 3.39 -6.11
N TRP A 21 5.66 4.52 -6.70
CA TRP A 21 5.81 5.79 -5.99
C TRP A 21 4.53 6.20 -5.25
N GLY A 22 3.36 5.99 -5.87
CA GLY A 22 2.07 6.20 -5.23
C GLY A 22 1.86 5.32 -4.00
N GLY A 23 2.45 4.12 -3.97
CA GLY A 23 2.42 3.23 -2.79
C GLY A 23 3.13 3.85 -1.60
N SER A 24 4.26 4.53 -1.82
CA SER A 24 4.94 5.27 -0.75
C SER A 24 4.19 6.53 -0.33
N VAL A 25 3.50 7.20 -1.26
CA VAL A 25 2.59 8.30 -0.92
C VAL A 25 1.39 7.79 -0.09
N ALA A 26 0.85 6.60 -0.39
CA ALA A 26 -0.21 5.99 0.38
C ALA A 26 0.23 5.67 1.82
N TYR A 27 1.44 5.16 2.01
CA TYR A 27 1.99 4.94 3.35
C TYR A 27 2.12 6.26 4.14
N LEU A 28 2.65 7.31 3.49
CA LEU A 28 2.72 8.65 4.07
C LEU A 28 1.33 9.23 4.41
N ALA A 29 0.28 8.82 3.71
CA ALA A 29 -1.09 9.19 4.04
C ALA A 29 -1.50 8.70 5.42
N ALA A 30 -1.24 7.43 5.71
CA ALA A 30 -1.58 6.85 7.00
C ALA A 30 -0.75 7.46 8.13
N ILE A 31 0.54 7.74 7.87
CA ILE A 31 1.43 8.39 8.85
C ILE A 31 1.01 9.84 9.12
N ARG A 32 0.82 10.65 8.07
CA ARG A 32 0.75 12.11 8.21
C ARG A 32 -0.68 12.61 8.25
N ALA A 33 -1.55 12.07 7.40
CA ALA A 33 -2.94 12.47 7.25
C ALA A 33 -3.93 11.61 8.06
N GLY A 34 -3.51 10.44 8.57
CA GLY A 34 -4.39 9.54 9.32
C GLY A 34 -5.52 8.94 8.48
N LEU A 35 -5.24 8.68 7.20
CA LEU A 35 -6.19 8.04 6.29
C LEU A 35 -5.86 6.55 6.16
N PRO A 36 -6.86 5.63 6.21
CA PRO A 36 -6.65 4.23 5.89
C PRO A 36 -6.03 4.09 4.50
N ALA A 37 -4.95 3.30 4.37
CA ALA A 37 -4.19 3.26 3.14
C ALA A 37 -3.73 1.87 2.70
N VAL A 38 -3.74 1.64 1.39
CA VAL A 38 -3.24 0.45 0.72
C VAL A 38 -2.03 0.83 -0.13
N SER A 39 -0.87 0.22 0.15
CA SER A 39 0.41 0.50 -0.49
C SER A 39 0.85 -0.70 -1.33
N TYR A 40 0.88 -0.53 -2.66
CA TYR A 40 1.42 -1.52 -3.58
C TYR A 40 2.86 -1.19 -3.97
N TYR A 41 3.78 -2.11 -3.64
CA TYR A 41 5.21 -2.11 -4.01
C TYR A 41 5.85 -0.71 -3.91
N GLY A 42 5.65 -0.06 -2.75
CA GLY A 42 6.20 1.26 -2.45
C GLY A 42 7.70 1.20 -2.17
N GLY A 43 8.52 1.52 -3.16
CA GLY A 43 9.98 1.43 -3.06
C GLY A 43 10.64 2.38 -2.05
N SER A 44 9.94 3.43 -1.61
CA SER A 44 10.44 4.33 -0.55
C SER A 44 9.89 4.01 0.84
N ASN A 45 9.09 2.94 1.02
CA ASN A 45 8.42 2.66 2.30
C ASN A 45 9.41 2.48 3.45
N VAL A 46 10.55 1.81 3.21
CA VAL A 46 11.58 1.58 4.23
C VAL A 46 12.12 2.89 4.83
N ARG A 47 12.13 3.99 4.05
CA ARG A 47 12.58 5.30 4.51
C ARG A 47 11.69 5.90 5.60
N PHE A 48 10.46 5.43 5.69
CA PHE A 48 9.46 5.92 6.65
C PHE A 48 9.14 4.90 7.74
N ALA A 49 9.84 3.76 7.80
CA ALA A 49 9.62 2.71 8.79
C ALA A 49 9.85 3.18 10.25
N GLY A 50 10.56 4.30 10.47
CA GLY A 50 10.67 4.93 11.78
C GLY A 50 9.47 5.78 12.19
N GLU A 51 8.53 6.06 11.30
CA GLU A 51 7.37 6.91 11.55
C GLU A 51 6.12 6.07 11.88
N LYS A 52 5.46 6.37 13.00
CA LYS A 52 4.26 5.65 13.43
C LYS A 52 3.04 6.04 12.60
N ALA A 53 2.36 5.06 12.01
CA ALA A 53 1.10 5.26 11.32
C ALA A 53 -0.02 5.67 12.29
N LYS A 54 -0.89 6.60 11.86
CA LYS A 54 -2.07 7.07 12.61
C LYS A 54 -3.37 6.38 12.19
N ALA A 55 -3.32 5.57 11.13
CA ALA A 55 -4.47 4.87 10.55
C ALA A 55 -4.07 3.47 10.06
N PRO A 56 -5.06 2.58 9.83
CA PRO A 56 -4.82 1.25 9.29
C PRO A 56 -4.05 1.26 7.97
N LEU A 57 -3.22 0.24 7.78
CA LEU A 57 -2.38 0.06 6.61
C LEU A 57 -2.50 -1.36 6.07
N GLN A 58 -2.45 -1.48 4.75
CA GLN A 58 -2.26 -2.73 4.04
C GLN A 58 -1.11 -2.58 3.03
N PHE A 59 -0.20 -3.55 3.00
CA PHE A 59 0.95 -3.57 2.10
C PHE A 59 0.91 -4.77 1.16
N HIS A 60 1.26 -4.54 -0.11
CA HIS A 60 1.42 -5.58 -1.12
C HIS A 60 2.81 -5.50 -1.76
N TYR A 61 3.57 -6.58 -1.69
CA TYR A 61 4.92 -6.65 -2.26
C TYR A 61 5.12 -7.86 -3.16
N GLY A 62 5.91 -7.72 -4.22
CA GLY A 62 6.36 -8.85 -5.03
C GLY A 62 7.65 -9.47 -4.48
N LEU A 63 7.75 -10.79 -4.43
CA LEU A 63 8.99 -11.52 -4.10
C LEU A 63 10.07 -11.32 -5.16
N ARG A 64 9.66 -11.22 -6.43
CA ARG A 64 10.55 -11.04 -7.59
C ARG A 64 10.80 -9.57 -7.91
N ASP A 65 10.43 -8.66 -7.00
CA ASP A 65 10.67 -7.22 -7.16
C ASP A 65 12.15 -6.89 -6.89
N ALA A 66 12.91 -6.68 -7.96
CA ALA A 66 14.33 -6.33 -7.87
C ALA A 66 14.58 -4.94 -7.25
N ASN A 67 13.55 -4.09 -7.13
CA ASN A 67 13.70 -2.74 -6.58
C ASN A 67 13.53 -2.69 -5.06
N ILE A 68 13.04 -3.76 -4.43
CA ILE A 68 12.68 -3.79 -3.01
C ILE A 68 13.24 -5.07 -2.38
N SER A 69 14.31 -4.93 -1.60
CA SER A 69 14.97 -6.08 -0.97
C SER A 69 14.08 -6.75 0.08
N GLU A 70 14.37 -8.00 0.41
CA GLU A 70 13.72 -8.69 1.52
C GLU A 70 13.93 -7.95 2.86
N ALA A 71 15.15 -7.47 3.10
CA ALA A 71 15.47 -6.67 4.29
C ALA A 71 14.60 -5.41 4.38
N ASP A 72 14.37 -4.70 3.27
CA ASP A 72 13.49 -3.53 3.26
C ASP A 72 12.03 -3.89 3.55
N ARG A 73 11.53 -4.99 2.98
CA ARG A 73 10.16 -5.49 3.22
C ARG A 73 9.96 -5.87 4.68
N GLU A 74 10.88 -6.61 5.26
CA GLU A 74 10.79 -7.02 6.67
C GLU A 74 10.99 -5.84 7.63
N ALA A 75 11.83 -4.85 7.30
CA ALA A 75 11.94 -3.62 8.07
C ALA A 75 10.62 -2.84 8.11
N VAL A 76 9.92 -2.72 6.97
CA VAL A 76 8.59 -2.09 6.91
C VAL A 76 7.56 -2.91 7.70
N ARG A 77 7.59 -4.24 7.61
CA ARG A 77 6.70 -5.12 8.37
C ARG A 77 6.90 -4.98 9.88
N ALA A 78 8.15 -5.02 10.34
CA ALA A 78 8.50 -4.88 11.75
C ALA A 78 8.09 -3.51 12.32
N ALA A 79 8.22 -2.45 11.52
CA ALA A 79 7.79 -1.11 11.87
C ALA A 79 6.27 -0.94 11.99
N ASN A 80 5.49 -1.78 11.29
CA ASN A 80 4.04 -1.67 11.22
C ASN A 80 3.37 -3.00 11.63
N PRO A 81 3.53 -3.45 12.89
CA PRO A 81 3.09 -4.78 13.32
C PRO A 81 1.56 -4.99 13.28
N SER A 82 0.78 -3.91 13.25
CA SER A 82 -0.69 -3.95 13.13
C SER A 82 -1.18 -3.84 11.68
N ALA A 83 -0.27 -3.66 10.71
CA ALA A 83 -0.65 -3.57 9.30
C ALA A 83 -0.89 -4.96 8.70
N GLU A 84 -1.81 -5.02 7.74
CA GLU A 84 -1.98 -6.20 6.90
C GLU A 84 -0.82 -6.23 5.88
N PHE A 85 -0.04 -7.32 5.83
CA PHE A 85 1.17 -7.39 5.01
C PHE A 85 1.13 -8.63 4.13
N TYR A 86 1.15 -8.43 2.81
CA TYR A 86 1.04 -9.50 1.83
C TYR A 86 2.18 -9.48 0.84
N VAL A 87 2.65 -10.69 0.52
CA VAL A 87 3.74 -10.93 -0.41
C VAL A 87 3.27 -11.91 -1.48
N TYR A 88 3.69 -11.69 -2.72
CA TYR A 88 3.22 -12.41 -3.91
C TYR A 88 4.42 -12.94 -4.71
N ASP A 89 4.30 -14.10 -5.35
CA ASP A 89 5.30 -14.55 -6.33
C ASP A 89 5.16 -13.77 -7.66
N ALA A 90 5.45 -12.48 -7.59
CA ALA A 90 5.31 -11.53 -8.69
C ALA A 90 6.42 -10.48 -8.65
N GLY A 91 6.62 -9.78 -9.77
CA GLY A 91 7.60 -8.70 -9.90
C GLY A 91 7.03 -7.33 -9.53
N HIS A 92 7.84 -6.29 -9.70
CA HIS A 92 7.38 -4.91 -9.55
C HIS A 92 6.27 -4.60 -10.56
N GLY A 93 5.21 -3.89 -10.16
CA GLY A 93 4.16 -3.47 -11.10
C GLY A 93 3.25 -4.61 -11.55
N PHE A 94 3.11 -5.67 -10.76
CA PHE A 94 2.33 -6.86 -11.13
C PHE A 94 0.84 -6.61 -11.38
N ASN A 95 0.32 -5.46 -10.99
CA ASN A 95 -1.05 -5.02 -11.27
C ASN A 95 -1.25 -4.38 -12.66
N CYS A 96 -0.18 -4.07 -13.40
CA CYS A 96 -0.27 -3.34 -14.66
C CYS A 96 -0.34 -4.29 -15.86
N ASP A 97 -1.55 -4.53 -16.39
CA ASP A 97 -1.87 -5.41 -17.52
C ASP A 97 -1.17 -5.06 -18.85
N ALA A 98 -0.76 -3.80 -19.01
CA ALA A 98 0.01 -3.34 -20.16
C ALA A 98 1.52 -3.68 -20.10
N ARG A 99 2.02 -4.32 -19.02
CA ARG A 99 3.44 -4.63 -18.83
C ARG A 99 3.69 -6.13 -18.79
N ALA A 100 4.89 -6.53 -19.21
CA ALA A 100 5.36 -7.92 -19.08
C ALA A 100 5.44 -8.41 -17.61
N SER A 101 5.48 -7.48 -16.66
CA SER A 101 5.45 -7.78 -15.23
C SER A 101 4.06 -8.13 -14.70
N PHE A 102 3.00 -8.00 -15.50
CA PHE A 102 1.64 -8.32 -15.10
C PHE A 102 1.53 -9.77 -14.63
N ASP A 103 0.97 -9.96 -13.45
CA ASP A 103 0.67 -11.28 -12.90
C ASP A 103 -0.81 -11.31 -12.49
N ALA A 104 -1.66 -11.84 -13.37
CA ALA A 104 -3.10 -11.83 -13.17
C ALA A 104 -3.56 -12.49 -11.84
N PRO A 105 -3.00 -13.63 -11.40
CA PRO A 105 -3.34 -14.22 -10.10
C PRO A 105 -3.02 -13.29 -8.92
N SER A 106 -1.81 -12.74 -8.87
CA SER A 106 -1.38 -11.84 -7.80
C SER A 106 -2.15 -10.53 -7.82
N ALA A 107 -2.36 -9.95 -9.01
CA ALA A 107 -3.13 -8.72 -9.19
C ALA A 107 -4.56 -8.87 -8.69
N ARG A 108 -5.24 -9.98 -9.04
CA ARG A 108 -6.60 -10.28 -8.58
C ARG A 108 -6.66 -10.43 -7.07
N LEU A 109 -5.82 -11.29 -6.49
CA LEU A 109 -5.82 -11.55 -5.04
C LEU A 109 -5.46 -10.29 -4.24
N ALA A 110 -4.54 -9.47 -4.73
CA ALA A 110 -4.20 -8.21 -4.09
C ALA A 110 -5.33 -7.19 -4.19
N GLY A 111 -6.08 -7.15 -5.30
CA GLY A 111 -7.27 -6.33 -5.44
C GLY A 111 -8.40 -6.73 -4.49
N GLU A 112 -8.68 -8.03 -4.38
CA GLU A 112 -9.71 -8.55 -3.45
C GLU A 112 -9.41 -8.16 -2.00
N ARG A 113 -8.15 -8.27 -1.57
CA ARG A 113 -7.69 -7.89 -0.23
C ARG A 113 -7.81 -6.38 0.02
N ALA A 114 -7.49 -5.55 -0.98
CA ALA A 114 -7.62 -4.11 -0.87
C ALA A 114 -9.08 -3.66 -0.78
N LEU A 115 -9.96 -4.27 -1.57
CA LEU A 115 -11.41 -4.01 -1.47
C LEU A 115 -11.95 -4.42 -0.10
N ALA A 116 -11.55 -5.59 0.41
CA ALA A 116 -11.95 -6.04 1.75
C ALA A 116 -11.43 -5.09 2.85
N PHE A 117 -10.20 -4.60 2.72
CA PHE A 117 -9.63 -3.61 3.63
C PHE A 117 -10.44 -2.30 3.63
N PHE A 118 -10.77 -1.78 2.46
CA PHE A 118 -11.58 -0.55 2.38
C PHE A 118 -13.00 -0.76 2.89
N ALA A 119 -13.66 -1.89 2.60
CA ALA A 119 -14.97 -2.21 3.17
C ALA A 119 -14.92 -2.21 4.72
N LYS A 120 -13.89 -2.81 5.30
CA LYS A 120 -13.68 -2.86 6.76
C LYS A 120 -13.42 -1.50 7.39
N HIS A 121 -12.72 -0.60 6.71
CA HIS A 121 -12.23 0.66 7.30
C HIS A 121 -12.99 1.91 6.84
N LEU A 122 -13.71 1.84 5.73
CA LEU A 122 -14.48 2.96 5.16
C LEU A 122 -16.00 2.76 5.23
N GLY A 123 -16.50 1.57 5.56
CA GLY A 123 -17.93 1.32 5.77
C GLY A 123 -18.70 1.26 4.45
#